data_AF-A0AA88UFI3-F1
#
_entry.id   AF-A0AA88UFI3-F1
#
_cell.length_a   1.000
_cell.length_b   1.000
_cell.length_c   1.000
_cell.angle_alpha   90.00
_cell.angle_beta   90.00
_cell.angle_gamma   90.00
#
_symmetry.space_group_name_H-M   'P 1'
#
loop_
_entity.id
_entity.type
_entity.pdbx_description
1 polymer ?
#
loop_
_entity_poly.entity_id
_entity_poly.type
_entity_poly.pdbx_seq_one_letter_code
_entity_poly.pdbx_strand_id
1 'polypeptide(L)'
;FEDIRCLFYNEFVFGSSACATDRRSEKGRVSKILHLSRNFRTHAGVLKLGQSVLNLIYHFFPSSVDVLSPESSLLFGEAPILLDIGNNINLMTILESSGKAGDFVGFGAEQVILVRDECQKKEICEYVGKRALVLTIMECKGLEFQDVLLYNFFSSSPFQDEWRVVYEYMEEKDMLKPSPKHFTSFSWEKHYVLCSEMKNLYVAITRTKQRLWIWENAGFSQPIFDYWKNSYLVEERQVDDAFIEEMQVASSQEEWKSRGIKV
;
A
#
# COMPACT_ATOMS: atom_id res chain seq x y z
N PHE A 1 20.98 11.06 4.06
CA PHE A 1 21.12 10.41 5.38
C PHE A 1 22.40 9.58 5.46
N GLU A 2 22.74 8.80 4.43
CA GLU A 2 24.00 8.04 4.34
C GLU A 2 25.24 8.91 4.62
N ASP A 3 25.33 10.12 4.05
CA ASP A 3 26.49 11.00 4.20
C ASP A 3 26.66 11.52 5.64
N ILE A 4 25.54 11.89 6.29
CA ILE A 4 25.54 12.34 7.70
C ILE A 4 25.87 11.17 8.62
N ARG A 5 25.39 9.97 8.30
CA ARG A 5 25.71 8.74 9.03
C ARG A 5 27.20 8.38 8.88
N CYS A 6 27.73 8.46 7.66
CA CYS A 6 29.15 8.28 7.38
C CYS A 6 30.01 9.33 8.11
N LEU A 7 29.64 10.61 8.06
CA LEU A 7 30.30 11.66 8.83
C LEU A 7 30.28 11.38 10.33
N PHE A 8 29.12 10.98 10.88
CA PHE A 8 28.99 10.65 12.29
C PHE A 8 29.90 9.46 12.68
N TYR A 9 29.88 8.37 11.91
CA TYR A 9 30.75 7.23 12.18
C TYR A 9 32.22 7.59 12.01
N ASN A 10 32.58 8.35 10.98
CA ASN A 10 33.96 8.75 10.75
C ASN A 10 34.49 9.65 11.87
N GLU A 11 33.70 10.62 12.33
CA GLU A 11 34.13 11.59 13.33
C GLU A 11 34.09 11.02 14.75
N PHE A 12 33.02 10.31 15.11
CA PHE A 12 32.75 9.91 16.50
C PHE A 12 33.06 8.43 16.79
N VAL A 13 33.19 7.58 15.76
CA VAL A 13 33.47 6.13 15.92
C VAL A 13 34.85 5.74 15.36
N PHE A 14 35.32 6.41 14.30
CA PHE A 14 36.60 6.10 13.65
C PHE A 14 37.70 7.18 13.81
N GLY A 15 37.39 8.42 14.23
CA GLY A 15 38.36 9.46 14.55
C GLY A 15 38.96 9.23 15.95
N SER A 16 40.24 8.93 16.13
CA SER A 16 41.40 9.71 15.70
C SER A 16 42.65 8.82 15.60
N SER A 17 43.31 8.85 14.43
CA SER A 17 44.65 8.31 14.21
C SER A 17 45.61 9.46 13.90
N ALA A 18 45.78 10.37 14.86
CA ALA A 18 46.88 11.31 14.87
C ALA A 18 47.20 11.66 16.32
N CYS A 19 48.24 11.02 16.86
CA CYS A 19 48.94 11.37 18.10
C CYS A 19 48.12 11.47 19.40
N ALA A 20 48.13 10.40 20.20
CA ALA A 20 48.43 10.50 21.64
C ALA A 20 48.54 9.11 22.27
N THR A 21 49.64 8.91 22.98
CA THR A 21 49.85 7.85 23.97
C THR A 21 48.85 8.00 25.12
N ASP A 22 47.70 7.33 25.09
CA ASP A 22 46.99 7.04 26.34
C ASP A 22 46.03 5.85 26.27
N ARG A 23 45.93 5.16 27.40
CA ARG A 23 45.25 3.88 27.59
C ARG A 23 43.74 4.06 27.68
N ARG A 24 43.02 3.80 26.58
CA ARG A 24 41.64 3.22 26.51
C ARG A 24 41.15 3.28 25.06
N SER A 25 41.69 2.41 24.20
CA SER A 25 41.17 2.25 22.83
C SER A 25 40.10 1.16 22.78
N GLU A 26 38.98 1.33 23.48
CA GLU A 26 37.78 0.57 23.12
C GLU A 26 37.17 1.24 21.88
N LYS A 27 37.77 0.92 20.72
CA LYS A 27 37.26 1.31 19.41
C LYS A 27 35.88 0.69 19.25
N GLY A 28 34.84 1.52 19.20
CA GLY A 28 33.47 1.06 18.95
C GLY A 28 33.42 0.32 17.61
N ARG A 29 33.22 -0.99 17.63
CA ARG A 29 32.97 -1.76 16.40
C ARG A 29 31.50 -1.61 16.05
N VAL A 30 31.22 -0.95 14.92
CA VAL A 30 29.87 -0.96 14.35
C VAL A 30 29.51 -2.40 14.03
N SER A 31 28.48 -2.93 14.68
CA SER A 31 27.99 -4.27 14.41
C SER A 31 27.39 -4.34 13.01
N LYS A 32 27.57 -5.48 12.33
CA LYS A 32 26.94 -5.69 11.03
C LYS A 32 25.43 -5.63 11.19
N ILE A 33 24.76 -4.81 10.39
CA ILE A 33 23.31 -4.78 10.31
C ILE A 33 22.87 -6.08 9.63
N LEU A 34 22.07 -6.87 10.33
CA LEU A 34 21.45 -8.08 9.79
C LEU A 34 20.00 -7.75 9.45
N HIS A 35 19.68 -7.81 8.16
CA HIS A 35 18.33 -7.58 7.68
C HIS A 35 17.48 -8.85 7.82
N LEU A 36 16.31 -8.72 8.45
CA LEU A 36 15.33 -9.80 8.57
C LEU A 36 14.23 -9.61 7.53
N SER A 37 14.23 -10.45 6.50
CA SER A 37 13.29 -10.36 5.37
C SER A 37 12.06 -11.26 5.50
N ARG A 38 11.88 -11.94 6.64
CA ARG A 38 10.77 -12.88 6.82
C ARG A 38 9.55 -12.19 7.44
N ASN A 39 8.46 -12.14 6.69
CA ASN A 39 7.20 -11.57 7.14
C ASN A 39 6.25 -12.67 7.62
N PHE A 40 5.62 -12.45 8.77
CA PHE A 40 4.64 -13.35 9.38
C PHE A 40 3.24 -12.72 9.52
N ARG A 41 3.07 -11.48 9.06
CA ARG A 41 1.82 -10.71 9.21
C ARG A 41 0.86 -10.95 8.06
N THR A 42 1.39 -11.08 6.84
CA THR A 42 0.61 -11.25 5.61
C THR A 42 1.21 -12.32 4.68
N HIS A 43 0.49 -12.67 3.63
CA HIS A 43 0.87 -13.70 2.66
C HIS A 43 1.68 -13.13 1.49
N ALA A 44 2.28 -14.03 0.71
CA ALA A 44 3.21 -13.67 -0.35
C ALA A 44 2.61 -12.77 -1.46
N GLY A 45 1.30 -12.85 -1.72
CA GLY A 45 0.62 -12.06 -2.76
C GLY A 45 0.65 -10.56 -2.44
N VAL A 46 0.18 -10.19 -1.24
CA VAL A 46 0.23 -8.80 -0.74
C VAL A 46 1.67 -8.28 -0.67
N LEU A 47 2.63 -9.10 -0.24
CA LEU A 47 4.03 -8.69 -0.18
C LEU A 47 4.63 -8.41 -1.55
N LYS A 48 4.34 -9.25 -2.56
CA LYS A 48 4.80 -9.03 -3.93
C LYS A 48 4.21 -7.75 -4.50
N LEU A 49 2.94 -7.47 -4.23
CA LEU A 49 2.32 -6.21 -4.62
C LEU A 49 3.00 -5.01 -3.93
N GLY A 50 3.21 -5.07 -2.61
CA GLY A 50 3.93 -4.03 -1.87
C GLY A 50 5.37 -3.83 -2.38
N GLN A 51 6.08 -4.91 -2.68
CA GLN A 51 7.41 -4.86 -3.28
C GLN A 51 7.41 -4.19 -4.66
N SER A 52 6.36 -4.38 -5.46
CA SER A 52 6.24 -3.72 -6.75
C SER A 52 6.22 -2.20 -6.63
N VAL A 53 5.60 -1.67 -5.57
CA VAL A 53 5.59 -0.23 -5.25
C VAL A 53 6.96 0.21 -4.75
N LEU A 54 7.61 -0.57 -3.89
CA LEU A 54 9.00 -0.28 -3.47
C LEU A 54 9.96 -0.25 -4.64
N ASN A 55 9.81 -1.12 -5.64
CA ASN A 55 10.64 -1.13 -6.84
C ASN A 55 10.53 0.19 -7.63
N LEU A 56 9.32 0.78 -7.71
CA LEU A 56 9.12 2.09 -8.32
C LEU A 56 9.80 3.18 -7.48
N ILE A 57 9.69 3.13 -6.14
CA ILE A 57 10.36 4.08 -5.25
C ILE A 57 11.88 3.96 -5.36
N TYR A 58 12.44 2.76 -5.39
CA TYR A 58 13.88 2.53 -5.55
C TYR A 58 14.41 3.04 -6.88
N HIS A 59 13.59 2.99 -7.93
CA HIS A 59 13.96 3.46 -9.25
C HIS A 59 13.85 4.98 -9.39
N PHE A 60 12.70 5.58 -9.09
CA PHE A 60 12.46 7.01 -9.28
C PHE A 60 12.96 7.88 -8.12
N PHE A 61 13.00 7.33 -6.89
CA PHE A 61 13.34 8.06 -5.67
C PHE A 61 14.37 7.32 -4.80
N PRO A 62 15.54 6.93 -5.36
CA PRO A 62 16.52 6.06 -4.69
C PRO A 62 17.05 6.63 -3.37
N SER A 63 17.11 7.96 -3.23
CA SER A 63 17.59 8.62 -2.00
C SER A 63 16.52 8.80 -0.93
N SER A 64 15.27 8.39 -1.19
CA SER A 64 14.12 8.67 -0.33
C SER A 64 13.80 7.56 0.69
N VAL A 65 14.40 6.38 0.53
CA VAL A 65 14.22 5.17 1.34
C VAL A 65 15.48 4.32 1.29
N ASP A 66 15.71 3.50 2.31
CA ASP A 66 16.78 2.50 2.29
C ASP A 66 16.40 1.34 1.36
N VAL A 67 17.35 0.91 0.52
CA VAL A 67 17.16 -0.25 -0.36
C VAL A 67 17.40 -1.53 0.44
N LEU A 68 16.34 -2.30 0.64
CA LEU A 68 16.36 -3.55 1.40
C LEU A 68 16.08 -4.74 0.48
N SER A 69 16.52 -5.94 0.89
CA SER A 69 16.18 -7.16 0.17
C SER A 69 14.68 -7.42 0.27
N PRO A 70 14.02 -7.89 -0.80
CA PRO A 70 12.59 -8.18 -0.77
C PRO A 70 12.17 -9.08 0.40
N GLU A 71 11.00 -8.78 0.96
CA GLU A 71 10.40 -9.62 1.99
C GLU A 71 9.83 -10.91 1.41
N SER A 72 9.85 -11.97 2.21
CA SER A 72 9.23 -13.26 1.88
C SER A 72 8.26 -13.68 2.98
N SER A 73 7.15 -14.29 2.58
CA SER A 73 6.23 -14.95 3.50
C SER A 73 6.15 -16.44 3.18
N LEU A 74 5.81 -17.19 4.21
CA LEU A 74 5.54 -18.61 4.16
C LEU A 74 4.05 -18.91 4.02
N LEU A 75 3.22 -17.87 4.19
CA LEU A 75 1.78 -17.91 4.03
C LEU A 75 1.45 -17.69 2.55
N PHE A 76 0.55 -18.53 2.05
CA PHE A 76 -0.07 -18.40 0.74
C PHE A 76 -1.47 -17.84 0.93
N GLY A 77 -1.92 -17.03 -0.02
CA GLY A 77 -3.22 -16.38 -0.01
C GLY A 77 -3.54 -15.88 -1.41
N GLU A 78 -4.77 -15.46 -1.60
CA GLU A 78 -5.32 -15.00 -2.87
C GLU A 78 -4.55 -13.80 -3.42
N ALA A 79 -4.51 -13.64 -4.74
CA ALA A 79 -3.94 -12.44 -5.33
C ALA A 79 -4.81 -11.22 -4.96
N PRO A 80 -4.21 -10.04 -4.74
CA PRO A 80 -4.98 -8.80 -4.65
C PRO A 80 -5.88 -8.61 -5.87
N ILE A 81 -7.12 -8.17 -5.65
CA ILE A 81 -8.15 -8.12 -6.68
C ILE A 81 -8.40 -6.66 -7.10
N LEU A 82 -8.30 -6.39 -8.39
CA LEU A 82 -8.81 -5.19 -9.03
C LEU A 82 -10.29 -5.38 -9.35
N LEU A 83 -11.13 -4.52 -8.80
CA LEU A 83 -12.58 -4.61 -8.99
C LEU A 83 -12.96 -3.95 -10.31
N ASP A 84 -13.53 -4.73 -11.21
CA ASP A 84 -14.17 -4.24 -12.42
C ASP A 84 -15.60 -3.80 -12.08
N ILE A 85 -15.72 -2.50 -11.86
CA ILE A 85 -16.96 -1.85 -11.45
C ILE A 85 -17.69 -1.48 -12.74
N GLY A 86 -18.62 -2.33 -13.16
CA GLY A 86 -19.54 -1.95 -14.23
C GLY A 86 -20.28 -0.65 -13.91
N ASN A 87 -20.77 0.05 -14.93
CA ASN A 87 -21.34 1.42 -14.83
C ASN A 87 -22.48 1.64 -13.79
N ASN A 88 -23.02 0.60 -13.15
CA ASN A 88 -24.19 0.67 -12.28
C ASN A 88 -23.97 0.20 -10.83
N ILE A 89 -22.76 -0.25 -10.46
CA ILE A 89 -22.52 -0.79 -9.12
C ILE A 89 -21.88 0.29 -8.24
N ASN A 90 -22.62 0.71 -7.23
CA ASN A 90 -22.11 1.63 -6.21
C ASN A 90 -21.65 0.83 -5.00
N LEU A 91 -20.74 1.42 -4.22
CA LEU A 91 -20.32 0.87 -2.93
C LEU A 91 -21.51 0.55 -2.00
N MET A 92 -22.60 1.30 -2.11
CA MET A 92 -23.86 1.03 -1.41
C MET A 92 -24.43 -0.33 -1.71
N THR A 93 -24.42 -0.77 -2.97
CA THR A 93 -24.92 -2.09 -3.36
C THR A 93 -24.13 -3.21 -2.69
N ILE A 94 -22.81 -3.04 -2.52
CA ILE A 94 -21.96 -4.00 -1.79
C ILE A 94 -22.35 -4.06 -0.30
N LEU A 95 -22.83 -2.96 0.27
CA LEU A 95 -23.16 -2.85 1.69
C LEU A 95 -24.66 -3.00 1.98
N GLU A 96 -25.49 -3.20 0.97
CA GLU A 96 -26.96 -3.29 1.06
C GLU A 96 -27.52 -4.67 0.68
N SER A 97 -26.74 -5.53 0.03
CA SER A 97 -27.24 -6.77 -0.57
C SER A 97 -27.73 -7.84 0.42
N SER A 98 -27.58 -7.67 1.74
CA SER A 98 -28.00 -8.68 2.72
C SER A 98 -29.11 -8.19 3.66
N GLY A 99 -30.35 -8.45 3.25
CA GLY A 99 -31.38 -9.13 4.07
C GLY A 99 -31.94 -8.47 5.35
N LYS A 100 -33.22 -8.06 5.26
CA LYS A 100 -34.19 -7.73 6.34
C LYS A 100 -33.85 -6.55 7.26
N ALA A 101 -34.85 -5.69 7.45
CA ALA A 101 -34.82 -4.55 8.37
C ALA A 101 -34.45 -4.99 9.80
N GLY A 102 -33.17 -4.88 10.17
CA GLY A 102 -32.70 -5.10 11.54
C GLY A 102 -31.25 -5.57 11.68
N ASP A 103 -30.72 -6.34 10.73
CA ASP A 103 -29.35 -6.90 10.82
C ASP A 103 -28.35 -6.04 10.05
N PHE A 104 -27.28 -5.61 10.73
CA PHE A 104 -26.16 -4.86 10.16
C PHE A 104 -25.23 -5.81 9.39
N VAL A 105 -25.59 -6.18 8.16
CA VAL A 105 -24.70 -6.99 7.31
C VAL A 105 -23.95 -6.08 6.34
N GLY A 106 -22.71 -5.76 6.70
CA GLY A 106 -21.77 -4.96 5.91
C GLY A 106 -20.36 -5.49 6.14
N PHE A 107 -19.38 -4.60 6.24
CA PHE A 107 -18.00 -5.00 6.55
C PHE A 107 -17.86 -5.27 8.06
N GLY A 108 -17.22 -6.39 8.39
CA GLY A 108 -16.96 -6.82 9.76
C GLY A 108 -15.90 -6.01 10.50
N ALA A 109 -15.68 -6.36 11.77
CA ALA A 109 -14.80 -5.64 12.69
C ALA A 109 -13.31 -5.67 12.30
N GLU A 110 -12.90 -6.66 11.50
CA GLU A 110 -11.52 -6.79 10.99
C GLU A 110 -11.42 -6.45 9.49
N GLN A 111 -12.46 -5.85 8.91
CA GLN A 111 -12.48 -5.33 7.55
C GLN A 111 -12.49 -3.79 7.58
N VAL A 112 -11.77 -3.17 6.65
CA VAL A 112 -11.68 -1.70 6.58
C VAL A 112 -11.75 -1.19 5.16
N ILE A 113 -12.34 -0.01 5.00
CA ILE A 113 -12.24 0.78 3.79
C ILE A 113 -11.16 1.85 4.02
N LEU A 114 -10.09 1.80 3.24
CA LEU A 114 -9.03 2.79 3.26
C LEU A 114 -9.22 3.81 2.15
N VAL A 115 -9.18 5.08 2.53
CA VAL A 115 -9.29 6.23 1.64
C VAL A 115 -8.05 7.11 1.74
N ARG A 116 -7.79 7.90 0.69
CA ARG A 116 -6.57 8.73 0.63
C ARG A 116 -6.59 9.83 1.70
N ASP A 117 -7.69 10.58 1.79
CA ASP A 117 -7.79 11.79 2.60
C ASP A 117 -9.16 11.98 3.27
N GLU A 118 -9.24 13.00 4.12
CA GLU A 118 -10.43 13.31 4.91
C GLU A 118 -11.63 13.77 4.08
N CYS A 119 -11.41 14.34 2.89
CA CYS A 119 -12.50 14.76 2.02
C CYS A 119 -13.24 13.51 1.51
N GLN A 120 -12.49 12.56 0.96
CA GLN A 120 -13.05 11.29 0.50
C GLN A 120 -13.64 10.46 1.66
N LYS A 121 -13.03 10.50 2.84
CA LYS A 121 -13.57 9.86 4.04
C LYS A 121 -14.95 10.40 4.42
N LYS A 122 -15.16 11.72 4.35
CA LYS A 122 -16.47 12.31 4.68
C LYS A 122 -17.53 11.90 3.68
N GLU A 123 -17.22 12.00 2.38
CA GLU A 123 -18.13 11.59 1.31
C GLU A 123 -18.57 10.14 1.46
N ILE A 124 -17.61 9.22 1.61
CA ILE A 124 -17.93 7.79 1.73
C ILE A 124 -18.66 7.46 3.03
N CYS A 125 -18.36 8.14 4.15
CA CYS A 125 -19.06 7.93 5.42
C CYS A 125 -20.54 8.31 5.34
N GLU A 126 -20.91 9.31 4.52
CA GLU A 126 -22.32 9.69 4.30
C GLU A 126 -23.11 8.56 3.62
N TYR A 127 -22.48 7.83 2.69
CA TYR A 127 -23.10 6.69 2.02
C TYR A 127 -23.10 5.46 2.93
N VAL A 128 -21.93 5.04 3.41
CA VAL A 128 -21.70 3.78 4.13
C VAL A 128 -22.30 3.79 5.55
N GLY A 129 -22.41 4.96 6.16
CA GLY A 129 -22.91 5.12 7.53
C GLY A 129 -22.09 4.30 8.54
N LYS A 130 -22.77 3.48 9.35
CA LYS A 130 -22.17 2.64 10.40
C LYS A 130 -21.91 1.19 9.96
N ARG A 131 -21.99 0.89 8.66
CA ARG A 131 -21.90 -0.48 8.12
C ARG A 131 -20.48 -0.94 7.81
N ALA A 132 -19.51 -0.03 7.81
CA ALA A 132 -18.10 -0.36 7.65
C ALA A 132 -17.22 0.62 8.44
N LEU A 133 -16.03 0.17 8.81
CA LEU A 133 -14.99 1.04 9.32
C LEU A 133 -14.28 1.71 8.14
N VAL A 134 -14.31 3.05 8.12
CA VAL A 134 -13.61 3.86 7.10
C VAL A 134 -12.50 4.65 7.79
N LEU A 135 -11.27 4.51 7.30
CA LEU A 135 -10.10 5.22 7.81
C LEU A 135 -9.28 5.81 6.66
N THR A 136 -8.63 6.94 6.91
CA THR A 136 -7.58 7.42 6.01
C THR A 136 -6.32 6.57 6.15
N ILE A 137 -5.46 6.62 5.14
CA ILE A 137 -4.14 5.96 5.20
C ILE A 137 -3.31 6.45 6.38
N MET A 138 -3.47 7.72 6.77
CA MET A 138 -2.77 8.28 7.93
C MET A 138 -3.29 7.71 9.25
N GLU A 139 -4.61 7.57 9.39
CA GLU A 139 -5.25 7.01 10.59
C GLU A 139 -5.01 5.52 10.75
N CYS A 140 -4.89 4.77 9.64
CA CYS A 140 -4.67 3.32 9.68
C CYS A 140 -3.22 2.93 10.05
N LYS A 141 -2.30 3.90 10.18
CA LYS A 141 -0.89 3.64 10.42
C LYS A 141 -0.70 2.96 11.78
N GLY A 142 -0.06 1.79 11.76
CA GLY A 142 0.13 0.95 12.95
C GLY A 142 -1.02 -0.01 13.24
N LEU A 143 -2.14 0.11 12.51
CA LEU A 143 -3.24 -0.84 12.55
C LEU A 143 -3.08 -1.89 11.43
N GLU A 144 -3.66 -3.07 11.61
CA GLU A 144 -3.72 -4.11 10.57
C GLU A 144 -5.12 -4.70 10.54
N PHE A 145 -5.53 -5.21 9.38
CA PHE A 145 -6.87 -5.70 9.10
C PHE A 145 -6.79 -7.01 8.33
N GLN A 146 -7.78 -7.88 8.51
CA GLN A 146 -7.86 -9.11 7.72
C GLN A 146 -8.10 -8.76 6.26
N ASP A 147 -9.12 -7.93 6.00
CA ASP A 147 -9.47 -7.49 4.66
C ASP A 147 -9.41 -5.97 4.54
N VAL A 148 -8.90 -5.50 3.41
CA VAL A 148 -8.76 -4.07 3.10
C VAL A 148 -9.40 -3.80 1.74
N LEU A 149 -10.33 -2.85 1.70
CA LEU A 149 -10.80 -2.22 0.47
C LEU A 149 -10.10 -0.87 0.30
N LEU A 150 -9.18 -0.76 -0.66
CA LEU A 150 -8.58 0.51 -1.05
C LEU A 150 -9.51 1.22 -2.03
N TYR A 151 -10.12 2.33 -1.60
CA TYR A 151 -11.16 3.01 -2.34
C TYR A 151 -10.66 4.31 -2.99
N ASN A 152 -10.72 4.37 -4.32
CA ASN A 152 -10.49 5.56 -5.14
C ASN A 152 -9.22 6.33 -4.74
N PHE A 153 -8.14 5.60 -4.46
CA PHE A 153 -6.85 6.15 -4.07
C PHE A 153 -6.22 6.95 -5.21
N PHE A 154 -6.21 6.40 -6.43
CA PHE A 154 -5.61 7.06 -7.59
C PHE A 154 -6.50 8.20 -8.09
N SER A 155 -7.81 7.97 -8.17
CA SER A 155 -8.74 8.98 -8.67
C SER A 155 -8.89 10.19 -7.74
N SER A 156 -8.71 10.03 -6.42
CA SER A 156 -8.74 11.15 -5.46
C SER A 156 -7.42 11.91 -5.34
N SER A 157 -6.33 11.35 -5.85
CA SER A 157 -5.03 12.02 -5.83
C SER A 157 -5.10 13.28 -6.70
N PRO A 158 -4.57 14.43 -6.26
CA PRO A 158 -4.47 15.61 -7.11
C PRO A 158 -3.38 15.49 -8.20
N PHE A 159 -2.63 14.38 -8.22
CA PHE A 159 -1.49 14.13 -9.11
C PHE A 159 -1.77 12.99 -10.08
N GLN A 160 -2.97 13.01 -10.66
CA GLN A 160 -3.55 11.89 -11.42
C GLN A 160 -2.71 11.50 -12.64
N ASP A 161 -2.40 12.45 -13.53
CA ASP A 161 -1.63 12.18 -14.75
C ASP A 161 -0.15 11.86 -14.49
N GLU A 162 0.37 12.19 -13.30
CA GLU A 162 1.77 11.97 -12.95
C GLU A 162 2.10 10.47 -12.86
N TRP A 163 1.11 9.61 -12.56
CA TRP A 163 1.30 8.15 -12.53
C TRP A 163 1.69 7.55 -13.88
N ARG A 164 1.53 8.27 -15.00
CA ARG A 164 1.97 7.83 -16.33
C ARG A 164 3.46 7.57 -16.43
N VAL A 165 4.26 8.14 -15.53
CA VAL A 165 5.70 7.85 -15.45
C VAL A 165 6.00 6.36 -15.22
N VAL A 166 5.04 5.60 -14.68
CA VAL A 166 5.16 4.15 -14.52
C VAL A 166 5.36 3.45 -15.88
N TYR A 167 4.83 4.00 -16.97
CA TYR A 167 5.08 3.44 -18.30
C TYR A 167 6.54 3.55 -18.74
N GLU A 168 7.27 4.59 -18.30
CA GLU A 168 8.72 4.70 -18.52
C GLU A 168 9.43 3.52 -17.87
N TYR A 169 9.13 3.25 -16.59
CA TYR A 169 9.68 2.10 -15.87
C TYR A 169 9.35 0.78 -16.57
N MET A 170 8.11 0.60 -17.03
CA MET A 170 7.71 -0.61 -17.74
C MET A 170 8.39 -0.77 -19.09
N GLU A 171 8.63 0.32 -19.83
CA GLU A 171 9.39 0.29 -21.09
C GLU A 171 10.84 -0.12 -20.84
N GLU A 172 11.50 0.45 -19.83
CA GLU A 172 12.86 0.06 -19.43
C GLU A 172 12.99 -1.42 -19.03
N LYS A 173 11.90 -2.01 -18.53
CA LYS A 173 11.83 -3.42 -18.12
C LYS A 173 11.35 -4.37 -19.22
N ASP A 174 11.16 -3.89 -20.46
CA ASP A 174 10.60 -4.64 -21.60
C ASP A 174 9.24 -5.30 -21.27
N MET A 175 8.42 -4.61 -20.46
CA MET A 175 7.08 -5.07 -20.04
C MET A 175 5.96 -4.60 -20.97
N LEU A 176 6.23 -3.69 -21.91
CA LEU A 176 5.23 -3.09 -22.79
C LEU A 176 5.41 -3.54 -24.25
N LYS A 177 4.41 -4.24 -24.80
CA LYS A 177 4.34 -4.54 -26.24
C LYS A 177 2.89 -4.40 -26.74
N PRO A 178 2.52 -3.32 -27.47
CA PRO A 178 3.32 -2.15 -27.89
C PRO A 178 3.41 -1.04 -26.83
N SER A 179 4.48 -0.24 -26.87
CA SER A 179 4.64 0.90 -25.95
C SER A 179 3.61 2.02 -26.23
N PRO A 180 3.04 2.64 -25.18
CA PRO A 180 2.17 3.79 -25.36
C PRO A 180 3.00 4.93 -25.95
N LYS A 181 2.55 5.45 -27.10
CA LYS A 181 3.33 6.40 -27.93
C LYS A 181 3.64 7.75 -27.25
N HIS A 182 2.99 8.07 -26.13
CA HIS A 182 3.15 9.32 -25.41
C HIS A 182 2.94 9.11 -23.90
N PHE A 183 4.04 8.95 -23.15
CA PHE A 183 4.05 9.09 -21.69
C PHE A 183 5.08 10.14 -21.27
N THR A 184 4.91 10.69 -20.07
CA THR A 184 5.79 11.71 -19.52
C THR A 184 7.04 11.06 -18.94
N SER A 185 8.22 11.56 -19.31
CA SER A 185 9.48 11.17 -18.68
C SER A 185 9.56 11.72 -17.27
N PHE A 186 10.16 10.95 -16.36
CA PHE A 186 10.40 11.32 -14.99
C PHE A 186 11.26 12.59 -14.92
N SER A 187 10.87 13.48 -14.02
CA SER A 187 11.66 14.64 -13.63
C SER A 187 11.42 14.93 -12.16
N TRP A 188 12.48 15.15 -11.40
CA TRP A 188 12.38 15.33 -9.96
C TRP A 188 11.51 16.52 -9.58
N GLU A 189 11.60 17.63 -10.31
CA GLU A 189 10.91 18.89 -10.01
C GLU A 189 9.39 18.77 -10.14
N LYS A 190 8.91 17.92 -11.06
CA LYS A 190 7.48 17.72 -11.30
C LYS A 190 6.92 16.60 -10.44
N HIS A 191 7.66 15.51 -10.30
CA HIS A 191 7.15 14.25 -9.77
C HIS A 191 7.50 14.00 -8.31
N TYR A 192 8.16 14.93 -7.60
CA TYR A 192 8.59 14.69 -6.21
C TYR A 192 7.43 14.26 -5.28
N VAL A 193 6.19 14.69 -5.57
CA VAL A 193 5.01 14.34 -4.78
C VAL A 193 4.57 12.88 -4.98
N LEU A 194 4.89 12.27 -6.13
CA LEU A 194 4.64 10.83 -6.34
C LEU A 194 5.38 9.97 -5.31
N CYS A 195 6.53 10.44 -4.78
CA CYS A 195 7.21 9.73 -3.72
C CYS A 195 6.32 9.53 -2.49
N SER A 196 5.60 10.59 -2.06
CA SER A 196 4.65 10.47 -0.95
C SER A 196 3.44 9.61 -1.29
N GLU A 197 2.92 9.70 -2.52
CA GLU A 197 1.77 8.90 -2.94
C GLU A 197 2.13 7.40 -3.01
N MET A 198 3.30 7.05 -3.57
CA MET A 198 3.80 5.67 -3.57
C MET A 198 4.04 5.14 -2.15
N LYS A 199 4.56 5.98 -1.24
CA LYS A 199 4.72 5.61 0.18
C LYS A 199 3.36 5.35 0.85
N ASN A 200 2.36 6.18 0.58
CA ASN A 200 1.00 6.00 1.09
C ASN A 200 0.36 4.73 0.53
N LEU A 201 0.52 4.46 -0.77
CA LEU A 201 0.06 3.24 -1.41
C LEU A 201 0.70 2.00 -0.77
N TYR A 202 2.01 2.02 -0.54
CA TYR A 202 2.72 0.96 0.17
C TYR A 202 2.17 0.75 1.60
N VAL A 203 1.92 1.83 2.34
CA VAL A 203 1.29 1.74 3.67
C VAL A 203 -0.08 1.08 3.59
N ALA A 204 -0.93 1.49 2.66
CA ALA A 204 -2.27 0.94 2.47
C ALA A 204 -2.24 -0.57 2.16
N ILE A 205 -1.40 -0.99 1.21
CA ILE A 205 -1.24 -2.40 0.84
C ILE A 205 -0.79 -3.22 2.06
N THR A 206 0.20 -2.73 2.81
CA THR A 206 0.76 -3.45 3.97
C THR A 206 -0.13 -3.44 5.22
N ARG A 207 -1.30 -2.80 5.20
CA ARG A 207 -2.30 -2.97 6.27
C ARG A 207 -3.07 -4.29 6.14
N THR A 208 -2.97 -4.95 4.99
CA THR A 208 -3.74 -6.16 4.65
C THR A 208 -3.06 -7.42 5.15
N LYS A 209 -3.80 -8.28 5.86
CA LYS A 209 -3.33 -9.60 6.29
C LYS A 209 -3.79 -10.76 5.40
N GLN A 210 -4.98 -10.67 4.79
CA GLN A 210 -5.59 -11.74 3.99
C GLN A 210 -6.05 -11.26 2.61
N ARG A 211 -7.07 -10.40 2.51
CA ARG A 211 -7.63 -10.00 1.20
C ARG A 211 -7.51 -8.51 0.94
N LEU A 212 -6.92 -8.15 -0.20
CA LEU A 212 -6.84 -6.77 -0.66
C LEU A 212 -7.72 -6.60 -1.89
N TRP A 213 -8.70 -5.71 -1.78
CA TRP A 213 -9.55 -5.28 -2.89
C TRP A 213 -9.22 -3.84 -3.25
N ILE A 214 -9.10 -3.55 -4.54
CA ILE A 214 -8.80 -2.22 -5.05
C ILE A 214 -9.97 -1.76 -5.90
N TRP A 215 -10.62 -0.69 -5.45
CA TRP A 215 -11.77 -0.07 -6.09
C TRP A 215 -11.36 1.26 -6.69
N GLU A 216 -11.46 1.42 -8.01
CA GLU A 216 -11.15 2.67 -8.70
C GLU A 216 -12.23 3.01 -9.73
N ASN A 217 -12.83 4.19 -9.61
CA ASN A 217 -13.89 4.65 -10.50
C ASN A 217 -13.38 5.39 -11.75
N ALA A 218 -12.11 5.84 -11.76
CA ALA A 218 -11.58 6.69 -12.83
C ALA A 218 -10.32 6.09 -13.48
N GLY A 219 -10.10 6.43 -14.76
CA GLY A 219 -9.01 5.88 -15.57
C GLY A 219 -7.59 6.35 -15.23
N PHE A 220 -7.38 7.01 -14.09
CA PHE A 220 -6.04 7.49 -13.68
C PHE A 220 -5.19 6.39 -13.04
N SER A 221 -5.80 5.29 -12.58
CA SER A 221 -5.12 4.11 -12.07
C SER A 221 -4.45 3.26 -13.15
N GLN A 222 -4.78 3.51 -14.43
CA GLN A 222 -4.38 2.65 -15.55
C GLN A 222 -2.87 2.34 -15.60
N PRO A 223 -1.94 3.31 -15.43
CA PRO A 223 -0.52 3.02 -15.49
C PRO A 223 -0.06 2.00 -14.43
N ILE A 224 -0.60 2.09 -13.22
CA ILE A 224 -0.28 1.17 -12.13
C ILE A 224 -0.99 -0.18 -12.33
N PHE A 225 -2.23 -0.17 -12.82
CA PHE A 225 -2.97 -1.39 -13.09
C PHE A 225 -2.31 -2.20 -14.20
N ASP A 226 -1.90 -1.55 -15.30
CA ASP A 226 -1.16 -2.19 -16.38
C ASP A 226 0.17 -2.77 -15.87
N TYR A 227 0.90 -2.03 -15.04
CA TYR A 227 2.12 -2.53 -14.40
C TYR A 227 1.87 -3.79 -13.57
N TRP A 228 0.85 -3.78 -12.72
CA TRP A 228 0.51 -4.92 -11.87
C TRP A 228 0.01 -6.13 -12.66
N LYS A 229 -0.78 -5.90 -13.71
CA LYS A 229 -1.26 -6.97 -14.62
C LYS A 229 -0.13 -7.61 -15.40
N ASN A 230 0.75 -6.81 -16.01
CA ASN A 230 1.92 -7.32 -16.73
C ASN A 230 2.93 -8.03 -15.82
N SER A 231 2.92 -7.70 -14.53
CA SER A 231 3.73 -8.36 -13.50
C SER A 231 3.03 -9.58 -12.86
N TYR A 232 1.81 -9.92 -13.27
CA TYR A 232 0.98 -11.00 -12.71
C TYR A 232 0.82 -10.89 -11.18
N LEU A 233 0.60 -9.66 -10.68
CA LEU A 233 0.51 -9.37 -9.25
C LEU A 233 -0.93 -9.28 -8.73
N VAL A 234 -1.89 -9.15 -9.65
CA VAL A 234 -3.29 -8.90 -9.34
C VAL A 234 -4.19 -9.75 -10.22
N GLU A 235 -5.40 -10.00 -9.75
CA GLU A 235 -6.49 -10.59 -10.52
C GLU A 235 -7.59 -9.55 -10.76
N GLU A 236 -8.29 -9.65 -11.89
CA GLU A 236 -9.45 -8.79 -12.17
C GLU A 236 -10.72 -9.58 -11.89
N ARG A 237 -11.66 -8.96 -11.18
CA ARG A 237 -12.94 -9.60 -10.86
C ARG A 237 -14.08 -8.62 -11.01
N GLN A 238 -15.12 -9.02 -11.73
CA GLN A 238 -16.36 -8.27 -11.78
C GLN A 238 -17.08 -8.36 -10.44
N VAL A 239 -17.67 -7.25 -10.02
CA VAL A 239 -18.50 -7.23 -8.82
C VAL A 239 -19.87 -7.79 -9.19
N ASP A 240 -20.17 -9.01 -8.76
CA ASP A 240 -21.50 -9.62 -8.85
C ASP A 240 -22.06 -9.91 -7.45
N ASP A 241 -23.32 -10.31 -7.36
CA ASP A 241 -23.98 -10.56 -6.06
C ASP A 241 -23.25 -11.62 -5.23
N ALA A 242 -22.70 -12.66 -5.88
CA ALA A 242 -21.95 -13.72 -5.21
C ALA A 242 -20.63 -13.19 -4.62
N PHE A 243 -19.92 -12.33 -5.35
CA PHE A 243 -18.70 -11.71 -4.86
C PHE A 243 -18.97 -10.72 -3.74
N ILE A 244 -20.09 -9.99 -3.79
CA ILE A 244 -20.51 -9.11 -2.69
C ILE A 244 -20.74 -9.93 -1.42
N GLU A 245 -21.42 -11.08 -1.51
CA GLU A 245 -21.60 -11.99 -0.36
C GLU A 245 -20.24 -12.49 0.17
N GLU A 246 -19.26 -12.77 -0.70
CA GLU A 246 -17.91 -13.16 -0.32
C GLU A 246 -17.15 -12.04 0.44
N MET A 247 -17.39 -10.78 0.07
CA MET A 247 -16.78 -9.62 0.70
C MET A 247 -17.36 -9.33 2.09
N GLN A 248 -18.63 -9.65 2.34
CA GLN A 248 -19.29 -9.36 3.62
C GLN A 248 -18.91 -10.40 4.69
N VAL A 249 -18.34 -9.92 5.80
CA VAL A 249 -18.06 -10.76 6.97
C VAL A 249 -18.83 -10.21 8.17
N ALA A 250 -19.85 -10.93 8.61
CA ALA A 250 -20.59 -10.55 9.81
C ALA A 250 -19.66 -10.54 11.04
N SER A 251 -19.89 -9.61 11.98
CA SER A 251 -19.14 -9.55 13.23
C SER A 251 -20.06 -9.27 14.41
N SER A 252 -19.78 -9.95 15.51
CA SER A 252 -20.44 -9.80 16.81
C SER A 252 -20.10 -8.47 17.49
N GLN A 253 -20.90 -8.07 18.48
CA GLN A 253 -20.65 -6.85 19.24
C GLN A 253 -19.34 -6.94 20.05
N GLU A 254 -18.96 -8.14 20.50
CA GLU A 254 -17.73 -8.43 21.22
C GLU A 254 -16.49 -8.25 20.32
N GLU A 255 -16.58 -8.65 19.06
CA GLU A 255 -15.50 -8.43 18.07
C GLU A 255 -15.32 -6.94 17.79
N TRP A 256 -16.41 -6.19 17.63
CA TRP A 256 -16.37 -4.73 17.49
C TRP A 256 -15.78 -4.03 18.72
N LYS A 257 -16.17 -4.44 19.94
CA LYS A 257 -15.58 -3.92 21.19
C LYS A 257 -14.09 -4.23 21.26
N SER A 258 -13.71 -5.47 20.96
CA SER A 258 -12.32 -5.92 20.96
C SER A 258 -11.47 -5.15 19.94
N ARG A 259 -12.04 -4.83 18.77
CA ARG A 259 -11.39 -3.97 17.78
C ARG A 259 -11.16 -2.56 18.33
N GLY A 260 -12.16 -1.97 18.99
CA GLY A 260 -12.04 -0.64 19.59
C GLY A 260 -10.96 -0.53 20.68
N ILE A 261 -10.58 -1.63 21.33
CA ILE A 261 -9.50 -1.68 22.34
C ILE A 261 -8.11 -1.76 21.69
N LYS A 262 -8.02 -2.28 20.46
CA LYS A 262 -6.75 -2.41 19.72
C LYS A 262 -6.28 -1.11 19.06
N VAL A 263 -7.13 -0.07 18.99
CA VAL A 263 -6.85 1.22 18.34
C VAL A 263 -6.08 2.15 19.28
#